data_AF-A0A6S8QI18-F1
#
_entry.id   AF-A0A6S8QI18-F1
#
_cell.length_a   1.000
_cell.length_b   1.000
_cell.length_c   1.000
_cell.angle_alpha   90.00
_cell.angle_beta   90.00
_cell.angle_gamma   90.00
#
_symmetry.space_group_name_H-M   'P 1'
#
loop_
_entity.id
_entity.type
_entity.pdbx_description
1 polymer ?
#
loop_
_entity_poly.entity_id
_entity_poly.type
_entity_poly.pdbx_seq_one_letter_code
_entity_poly.pdbx_strand_id
1 'polypeptide(L)'
;MNAARITASRLGAPVATASTLLLYSLPANNPAHAKDAGPDLGAIRESIATLIETDSEKRGDGTSLTGTFVRLAWHCSGSYSKEDGSGGSDGARMRFNPEASWGGNAGLGIARDALEEVKKKHPEISYADLYTYAGVVAIEEAGGPVIPFRLGRTDCEDGSTSPPDGRLPGADCGSSAKTTQHVRDVFYRMGFNDREIVALLGAHALGRCHTDASGYWGPWTFAENTMSNEYFRLLVEERWSLKNTHEGKPWDGPDQYEDSTGQLMMLPSDMVLIKDPEFRKIVEIYAKDEDEFFKDFASAFSKLLELGVSFPASKPWYKFW
;
A
#
# COMPACT_ATOMS: atom_id res chain seq x y z
N MET A 1 -2.60 51.69 -68.55
CA MET A 1 -3.18 50.91 -69.66
C MET A 1 -3.09 49.44 -69.32
N ASN A 2 -4.21 48.74 -69.49
CA ASN A 2 -4.37 47.28 -69.40
C ASN A 2 -3.30 46.51 -70.19
N ALA A 3 -2.91 45.32 -69.72
CA ALA A 3 -3.39 44.06 -70.28
C ALA A 3 -2.79 42.82 -69.57
N ALA A 4 -3.66 41.86 -69.27
CA ALA A 4 -3.41 40.48 -68.85
C ALA A 4 -2.72 39.67 -69.98
N ARG A 5 -2.16 38.45 -69.84
CA ARG A 5 -2.54 37.15 -69.22
C ARG A 5 -1.24 36.29 -69.30
N ILE A 6 -1.01 35.21 -68.55
CA ILE A 6 -1.29 33.82 -68.96
C ILE A 6 -0.80 32.85 -67.85
N THR A 7 -1.75 32.06 -67.33
CA THR A 7 -1.77 30.66 -66.82
C THR A 7 -0.72 30.04 -65.87
N ALA A 8 -1.31 29.27 -64.95
CA ALA A 8 -0.75 28.48 -63.87
C ALA A 8 -0.05 27.16 -64.27
N SER A 9 0.86 26.72 -63.41
CA SER A 9 1.34 25.34 -63.32
C SER A 9 1.67 24.98 -61.86
N ARG A 10 0.79 24.17 -61.27
CA ARG A 10 0.96 23.15 -60.22
C ARG A 10 2.04 23.39 -59.14
N LEU A 11 1.59 23.84 -57.96
CA LEU A 11 2.27 23.65 -56.68
C LEU A 11 1.84 22.31 -56.06
N GLY A 12 2.81 21.50 -55.64
CA GLY A 12 2.59 20.27 -54.87
C GLY A 12 2.10 20.58 -53.47
N ALA A 13 1.08 19.85 -53.01
CA ALA A 13 0.61 19.85 -51.63
C ALA A 13 1.45 18.88 -50.77
N PRO A 14 1.63 19.15 -49.46
CA PRO A 14 2.28 18.23 -48.55
C PRO A 14 1.33 17.09 -48.16
N VAL A 15 1.89 15.90 -48.01
CA VAL A 15 1.17 14.69 -47.55
C VAL A 15 0.92 14.81 -46.04
N ALA A 16 -0.36 14.90 -45.65
CA ALA A 16 -0.79 14.69 -44.28
C ALA A 16 -1.05 13.19 -44.07
N THR A 17 -0.29 12.55 -43.18
CA THR A 17 -0.55 11.17 -42.75
C THR A 17 -1.69 11.17 -41.73
N ALA A 18 -2.86 10.69 -42.16
CA ALA A 18 -3.99 10.42 -41.27
C ALA A 18 -3.72 9.12 -40.50
N SER A 19 -3.51 9.20 -39.19
CA SER A 19 -3.54 8.03 -38.31
C SER A 19 -4.99 7.58 -38.13
N THR A 20 -5.31 6.42 -38.69
CA THR A 20 -6.62 5.77 -38.54
C THR A 20 -6.73 5.22 -37.11
N LEU A 21 -7.58 5.82 -36.28
CA LEU A 21 -7.95 5.28 -34.98
C LEU A 21 -8.89 4.09 -35.22
N LEU A 22 -8.42 2.86 -35.05
CA LEU A 22 -9.27 1.68 -35.01
C LEU A 22 -10.06 1.70 -33.68
N LEU A 23 -11.32 2.13 -33.73
CA LEU A 23 -12.28 1.88 -32.66
C LEU A 23 -12.64 0.39 -32.67
N TYR A 24 -12.08 -0.39 -31.75
CA TYR A 24 -12.59 -1.72 -31.43
C TYR A 24 -13.93 -1.56 -30.70
N SER A 25 -15.03 -1.87 -31.37
CA SER A 25 -16.33 -2.04 -30.70
C SER A 25 -16.31 -3.36 -29.93
N LEU A 26 -16.40 -3.30 -28.60
CA LEU A 26 -16.70 -4.47 -27.77
C LEU A 26 -18.09 -5.02 -28.14
N PRO A 27 -18.28 -6.35 -28.19
CA PRO A 27 -19.60 -6.91 -28.49
C PRO A 27 -20.57 -6.58 -27.35
N ALA A 28 -21.78 -6.14 -27.71
CA ALA A 28 -22.84 -5.83 -26.76
C ALA A 28 -23.17 -7.07 -25.91
N ASN A 29 -23.03 -6.93 -24.58
CA ASN A 29 -23.34 -7.99 -23.62
C ASN A 29 -24.83 -8.35 -23.68
N ASN A 30 -25.11 -9.63 -23.95
CA ASN A 30 -26.44 -10.22 -23.91
C ASN A 30 -26.83 -10.41 -22.42
N PRO A 31 -27.94 -9.84 -21.91
CA PRO A 31 -28.18 -9.70 -20.47
C PRO A 31 -28.64 -10.99 -19.76
N ALA A 32 -28.49 -12.16 -20.38
CA ALA A 32 -29.04 -13.43 -19.90
C ALA A 32 -28.04 -14.35 -19.16
N HIS A 33 -26.77 -13.95 -18.98
CA HIS A 33 -25.72 -14.79 -18.33
C HIS A 33 -24.99 -14.13 -17.15
N ALA A 34 -25.43 -12.96 -16.68
CA ALA A 34 -24.69 -12.14 -15.72
C ALA A 34 -24.69 -12.63 -14.25
N LYS A 35 -25.14 -13.85 -13.94
CA LYS A 35 -25.26 -14.33 -12.54
C LYS A 35 -24.10 -15.19 -12.03
N ASP A 36 -23.14 -15.56 -12.88
CA ASP A 36 -22.01 -16.44 -12.51
C ASP A 36 -20.61 -15.83 -12.81
N ALA A 37 -20.54 -14.56 -13.23
CA ALA A 37 -19.25 -13.89 -13.33
C ALA A 37 -18.83 -13.45 -11.92
N GLY A 38 -17.69 -13.95 -11.43
CA GLY A 38 -17.08 -13.45 -10.19
C GLY A 38 -16.73 -11.96 -10.27
N PRO A 39 -16.13 -11.39 -9.20
CA PRO A 39 -15.82 -9.96 -9.15
C PRO A 39 -15.01 -9.46 -10.36
N ASP A 40 -15.45 -8.34 -10.96
CA ASP A 40 -14.72 -7.66 -12.03
C ASP A 40 -13.59 -6.83 -11.44
N LEU A 41 -12.41 -7.45 -11.31
CA LEU A 41 -11.26 -6.79 -10.70
C LEU A 41 -10.78 -5.56 -11.47
N GLY A 42 -11.02 -5.47 -12.78
CA GLY A 42 -10.71 -4.28 -13.56
C GLY A 42 -11.57 -3.09 -13.14
N ALA A 43 -12.88 -3.28 -13.08
CA ALA A 43 -13.83 -2.25 -12.65
C ALA A 43 -13.67 -1.87 -11.16
N ILE A 44 -13.34 -2.84 -10.31
CA ILE A 44 -13.05 -2.62 -8.89
C ILE A 44 -11.76 -1.81 -8.73
N ARG A 45 -10.70 -2.17 -9.48
CA ARG A 45 -9.44 -1.40 -9.52
C ARG A 45 -9.69 0.05 -9.89
N GLU A 46 -10.39 0.29 -10.99
CA GLU A 46 -10.70 1.65 -11.45
C GLU A 46 -11.44 2.46 -10.37
N SER A 47 -12.36 1.82 -9.65
CA SER A 47 -13.08 2.46 -8.54
C SER A 47 -12.19 2.83 -7.35
N ILE A 48 -11.19 2.00 -7.04
CA ILE A 48 -10.20 2.27 -5.97
C ILE A 48 -9.22 3.35 -6.42
N ALA A 49 -8.68 3.27 -7.64
CA ALA A 49 -7.77 4.28 -8.20
C ALA A 49 -8.44 5.66 -8.26
N THR A 50 -9.68 5.73 -8.75
CA THR A 50 -10.46 6.98 -8.76
C THR A 50 -10.63 7.57 -7.36
N LEU A 51 -10.81 6.71 -6.35
CA LEU A 51 -10.95 7.15 -4.96
C LEU A 51 -9.64 7.76 -4.46
N ILE A 52 -8.49 7.13 -4.73
CA ILE A 52 -7.16 7.65 -4.39
C ILE A 52 -6.92 9.01 -5.04
N GLU A 53 -7.17 9.12 -6.35
CA GLU A 53 -6.99 10.35 -7.13
C GLU A 53 -7.90 11.46 -6.59
N THR A 54 -9.19 11.19 -6.43
CA THR A 54 -10.17 12.15 -5.92
C THR A 54 -9.82 12.63 -4.50
N ASP A 55 -9.33 11.75 -3.62
CA ASP A 55 -8.88 12.12 -2.29
C ASP A 55 -7.63 13.01 -2.36
N SER A 56 -6.66 12.68 -3.21
CA SER A 56 -5.46 13.49 -3.39
C SER A 56 -5.78 14.90 -3.88
N GLU A 57 -6.66 15.04 -4.87
CA GLU A 57 -7.14 16.33 -5.37
C GLU A 57 -7.83 17.15 -4.27
N LYS A 58 -8.66 16.51 -3.43
CA LYS A 58 -9.36 17.18 -2.33
C LYS A 58 -8.41 17.71 -1.26
N ARG A 59 -7.32 17.00 -0.99
CA ARG A 59 -6.31 17.43 -0.01
C ARG A 59 -5.44 18.55 -0.56
N GLY A 60 -5.02 18.45 -1.83
CA GLY A 60 -4.26 19.49 -2.52
C GLY A 60 -2.85 19.74 -1.96
N ASP A 61 -2.36 18.86 -1.08
CA ASP A 61 -1.07 18.98 -0.40
C ASP A 61 -0.05 17.90 -0.82
N GLY A 62 -0.40 17.10 -1.83
CA GLY A 62 0.44 16.00 -2.32
C GLY A 62 0.29 14.70 -1.52
N THR A 63 -0.63 14.62 -0.56
CA THR A 63 -0.96 13.37 0.17
C THR A 63 -2.21 12.69 -0.41
N SER A 64 -2.48 11.44 -0.03
CA SER A 64 -3.69 10.70 -0.44
C SER A 64 -4.00 9.53 0.50
N LEU A 65 -5.05 8.76 0.18
CA LEU A 65 -5.37 7.48 0.84
C LEU A 65 -4.43 6.31 0.49
N THR A 66 -3.46 6.50 -0.40
CA THR A 66 -2.51 5.45 -0.84
C THR A 66 -1.87 4.70 0.33
N GLY A 67 -1.10 5.39 1.19
CA GLY A 67 -0.48 4.76 2.35
C GLY A 67 -1.50 4.20 3.36
N THR A 68 -2.70 4.79 3.43
CA THR A 68 -3.78 4.34 4.32
C THR A 68 -4.38 3.00 3.86
N PHE A 69 -4.54 2.77 2.56
CA PHE A 69 -4.99 1.48 2.01
C PHE A 69 -3.94 0.40 2.13
N VAL A 70 -2.66 0.72 1.92
CA VAL A 70 -1.56 -0.22 2.17
C VAL A 70 -1.52 -0.63 3.65
N ARG A 71 -1.66 0.34 4.56
CA ARG A 71 -1.75 0.07 6.01
C ARG A 71 -2.98 -0.78 6.35
N LEU A 72 -4.15 -0.51 5.79
CA LEU A 72 -5.35 -1.34 6.03
C LEU A 72 -5.08 -2.81 5.63
N ALA A 73 -4.56 -3.03 4.43
CA ALA A 73 -4.26 -4.37 3.93
C ALA A 73 -3.21 -5.09 4.80
N TRP A 74 -2.16 -4.38 5.23
CA TRP A 74 -1.17 -4.89 6.19
C TRP A 74 -1.83 -5.26 7.52
N HIS A 75 -2.60 -4.36 8.13
CA HIS A 75 -3.18 -4.58 9.45
C HIS A 75 -4.25 -5.67 9.48
N CYS A 76 -5.06 -5.80 8.42
CA CYS A 76 -5.97 -6.93 8.27
C CYS A 76 -5.21 -8.26 8.24
N SER A 77 -4.00 -8.30 7.67
CA SER A 77 -3.20 -9.53 7.53
C SER A 77 -2.26 -9.80 8.73
N GLY A 78 -1.79 -8.73 9.38
CA GLY A 78 -0.73 -8.69 10.39
C GLY A 78 -1.05 -9.43 11.70
N SER A 79 -2.33 -9.71 11.93
CA SER A 79 -2.79 -10.41 13.13
C SER A 79 -2.60 -11.93 13.06
N TYR A 80 -2.15 -12.46 11.91
CA TYR A 80 -1.95 -13.89 11.69
C TYR A 80 -0.95 -14.51 12.67
N SER A 81 -1.25 -15.75 13.09
CA SER A 81 -0.33 -16.62 13.79
C SER A 81 -0.25 -17.98 13.10
N LYS A 82 0.96 -18.40 12.73
CA LYS A 82 1.18 -19.73 12.13
C LYS A 82 1.04 -20.88 13.14
N GLU A 83 1.06 -20.57 14.44
CA GLU A 83 0.98 -21.57 15.51
C GLU A 83 -0.42 -22.16 15.65
N ASP A 84 -1.45 -21.32 15.53
CA ASP A 84 -2.85 -21.70 15.71
C ASP A 84 -3.74 -21.41 14.48
N GLY A 85 -3.19 -20.74 13.46
CA GLY A 85 -3.89 -20.36 12.24
C GLY A 85 -4.88 -19.20 12.40
N SER A 86 -4.95 -18.57 13.57
CA SER A 86 -5.88 -17.47 13.86
C SER A 86 -5.39 -16.12 13.33
N GLY A 87 -6.30 -15.17 13.16
CA GLY A 87 -6.01 -13.86 12.57
C GLY A 87 -5.87 -13.93 11.04
N GLY A 88 -5.14 -12.99 10.44
CA GLY A 88 -4.96 -12.92 8.99
C GLY A 88 -6.09 -12.16 8.27
N SER A 89 -6.01 -12.08 6.94
CA SER A 89 -6.89 -11.20 6.16
C SER A 89 -8.30 -11.75 5.90
N ASP A 90 -8.50 -13.06 6.06
CA ASP A 90 -9.81 -13.69 5.87
C ASP A 90 -10.81 -13.23 6.93
N GLY A 91 -12.05 -12.89 6.54
CA GLY A 91 -13.13 -12.49 7.43
C GLY A 91 -13.38 -10.97 7.53
N ALA A 92 -12.45 -10.12 7.10
CA ALA A 92 -12.56 -8.65 7.25
C ALA A 92 -13.03 -8.21 8.65
N ARG A 93 -12.45 -8.83 9.68
CA ARG A 93 -12.91 -8.70 11.08
C ARG A 93 -12.79 -7.29 11.63
N MET A 94 -11.84 -6.51 11.14
CA MET A 94 -11.67 -5.09 11.48
C MET A 94 -12.86 -4.18 11.09
N ARG A 95 -13.90 -4.71 10.44
CA ARG A 95 -15.21 -4.05 10.34
C ARG A 95 -15.95 -3.96 11.68
N PHE A 96 -15.64 -4.86 12.60
CA PHE A 96 -16.39 -5.06 13.83
C PHE A 96 -15.51 -4.87 15.06
N ASN A 97 -16.16 -4.59 16.19
CA ASN A 97 -15.51 -4.64 17.49
C ASN A 97 -15.30 -6.09 17.93
N PRO A 98 -14.19 -6.39 18.65
CA PRO A 98 -13.25 -5.42 19.22
C PRO A 98 -12.15 -4.94 18.25
N GLU A 99 -11.89 -5.65 17.15
CA GLU A 99 -10.73 -5.41 16.27
C GLU A 99 -10.69 -4.00 15.65
N ALA A 100 -11.85 -3.44 15.30
CA ALA A 100 -11.98 -2.08 14.78
C ALA A 100 -11.49 -1.00 15.75
N SER A 101 -11.51 -1.27 17.06
CA SER A 101 -11.21 -0.30 18.13
C SER A 101 -9.84 -0.53 18.80
N TRP A 102 -9.06 -1.52 18.37
CA TRP A 102 -7.71 -1.70 18.90
C TRP A 102 -6.81 -0.50 18.59
N GLY A 103 -5.94 -0.14 19.52
CA GLY A 103 -5.05 1.02 19.38
C GLY A 103 -4.17 0.92 18.13
N GLY A 104 -3.70 -0.27 17.79
CA GLY A 104 -2.92 -0.50 16.56
C GLY A 104 -3.68 -0.20 15.27
N ASN A 105 -5.02 -0.17 15.30
CA ASN A 105 -5.89 0.11 14.14
C ASN A 105 -6.45 1.53 14.13
N ALA A 106 -6.05 2.39 15.06
CA ALA A 106 -6.46 3.79 15.07
C ALA A 106 -6.15 4.47 13.72
N GLY A 107 -7.11 5.28 13.24
CA GLY A 107 -7.08 5.92 11.91
C GLY A 107 -7.59 5.05 10.75
N LEU A 108 -7.63 3.71 10.87
CA LEU A 108 -8.06 2.84 9.76
C LEU A 108 -9.58 2.86 9.49
N GLY A 109 -10.37 3.52 10.35
CA GLY A 109 -11.77 3.82 10.05
C GLY A 109 -11.93 4.63 8.76
N ILE A 110 -11.02 5.58 8.51
CA ILE A 110 -11.01 6.40 7.29
C ILE A 110 -10.94 5.52 6.03
N ALA A 111 -10.08 4.50 6.06
CA ALA A 111 -9.91 3.55 4.95
C ALA A 111 -11.18 2.73 4.71
N ARG A 112 -11.77 2.20 5.79
CA ARG A 112 -12.98 1.37 5.74
C ARG A 112 -14.17 2.18 5.21
N ASP A 113 -14.38 3.37 5.75
CA ASP A 113 -15.48 4.26 5.35
C ASP A 113 -15.37 4.66 3.88
N ALA A 114 -14.16 4.95 3.40
CA ALA A 114 -13.93 5.28 1.99
C ALA A 114 -14.27 4.08 1.07
N LEU A 115 -13.87 2.86 1.46
CA LEU A 115 -14.12 1.66 0.67
C LEU A 115 -15.59 1.21 0.66
N GLU A 116 -16.46 1.75 1.53
CA GLU A 116 -17.90 1.46 1.47
C GLU A 116 -18.51 1.92 0.13
N GLU A 117 -18.05 3.01 -0.46
CA GLU A 117 -18.53 3.44 -1.78
C GLU A 117 -18.11 2.48 -2.91
N VAL A 118 -16.92 1.89 -2.81
CA VAL A 118 -16.47 0.84 -3.74
C VAL A 118 -17.30 -0.43 -3.54
N LYS A 119 -17.53 -0.84 -2.29
CA LYS A 119 -18.35 -2.01 -1.96
C LYS A 119 -19.80 -1.87 -2.43
N LYS A 120 -20.39 -0.69 -2.32
CA LYS A 120 -21.76 -0.42 -2.85
C LYS A 120 -21.84 -0.61 -4.36
N LYS A 121 -20.80 -0.23 -5.10
CA LYS A 121 -20.72 -0.38 -6.57
C LYS A 121 -20.44 -1.83 -6.98
N HIS A 122 -19.66 -2.54 -6.17
CA HIS A 122 -19.21 -3.91 -6.42
C HIS A 122 -19.65 -4.83 -5.27
N PRO A 123 -20.96 -5.10 -5.10
CA PRO A 123 -21.45 -5.90 -3.98
C PRO A 123 -20.92 -7.34 -3.98
N GLU A 124 -20.43 -7.85 -5.11
CA GLU A 124 -19.95 -9.21 -5.33
C GLU A 124 -18.57 -9.52 -4.76
N ILE A 125 -17.69 -8.54 -4.52
CA ILE A 125 -16.40 -8.75 -3.86
C ILE A 125 -16.60 -8.79 -2.34
N SER A 126 -16.01 -9.74 -1.60
CA SER A 126 -16.05 -9.70 -0.14
C SER A 126 -15.32 -8.46 0.40
N TYR A 127 -15.68 -7.99 1.59
CA TYR A 127 -14.89 -6.94 2.25
C TYR A 127 -13.45 -7.39 2.47
N ALA A 128 -13.23 -8.67 2.75
CA ALA A 128 -11.89 -9.22 2.98
C ALA A 128 -11.01 -9.15 1.72
N ASP A 129 -11.56 -9.49 0.57
CA ASP A 129 -10.87 -9.30 -0.71
C ASP A 129 -10.74 -7.82 -1.07
N LEU A 130 -11.75 -6.99 -0.81
CA LEU A 130 -11.70 -5.55 -1.10
C LEU A 130 -10.59 -4.84 -0.31
N TYR A 131 -10.47 -5.09 0.99
CA TYR A 131 -9.47 -4.43 1.85
C TYR A 131 -8.05 -4.81 1.45
N THR A 132 -7.81 -6.09 1.12
CA THR A 132 -6.50 -6.55 0.67
C THR A 132 -6.17 -6.08 -0.75
N TYR A 133 -7.17 -6.08 -1.64
CA TYR A 133 -6.99 -5.62 -3.02
C TYR A 133 -6.77 -4.10 -3.08
N ALA A 134 -7.41 -3.31 -2.21
CA ALA A 134 -7.14 -1.88 -2.12
C ALA A 134 -5.68 -1.56 -1.80
N GLY A 135 -5.01 -2.36 -0.97
CA GLY A 135 -3.58 -2.24 -0.73
C GLY A 135 -2.72 -2.57 -1.96
N VAL A 136 -3.09 -3.61 -2.72
CA VAL A 136 -2.43 -3.96 -3.99
C VAL A 136 -2.55 -2.83 -5.00
N VAL A 137 -3.77 -2.32 -5.22
CA VAL A 137 -4.01 -1.21 -6.14
C VAL A 137 -3.20 0.01 -5.69
N ALA A 138 -3.23 0.37 -4.40
CA ALA A 138 -2.48 1.51 -3.88
C ALA A 138 -0.96 1.40 -4.12
N ILE A 139 -0.34 0.22 -3.93
CA ILE A 139 1.08 0.02 -4.22
C ILE A 139 1.38 0.27 -5.71
N GLU A 140 0.55 -0.29 -6.59
CA GLU A 140 0.78 -0.21 -8.03
C GLU A 140 0.48 1.20 -8.58
N GLU A 141 -0.57 1.88 -8.10
CA GLU A 141 -0.84 3.29 -8.45
C GLU A 141 0.27 4.24 -7.95
N ALA A 142 0.96 3.87 -6.87
CA ALA A 142 2.13 4.59 -6.36
C ALA A 142 3.42 4.35 -7.18
N GLY A 143 3.35 3.60 -8.28
CA GLY A 143 4.51 3.24 -9.11
C GLY A 143 5.33 2.06 -8.57
N GLY A 144 4.78 1.33 -7.58
CA GLY A 144 5.40 0.14 -7.01
C GLY A 144 5.29 -1.10 -7.90
N PRO A 145 5.78 -2.25 -7.43
CA PRO A 145 5.79 -3.49 -8.21
C PRO A 145 4.39 -4.10 -8.36
N VAL A 146 4.23 -4.87 -9.45
CA VAL A 146 3.06 -5.73 -9.65
C VAL A 146 2.98 -6.79 -8.57
N ILE A 147 1.85 -6.84 -7.85
CA ILE A 147 1.63 -7.79 -6.76
C ILE A 147 0.75 -8.94 -7.25
N PRO A 148 1.24 -10.20 -7.25
CA PRO A 148 0.37 -11.35 -7.49
C PRO A 148 -0.75 -11.42 -6.44
N PHE A 149 -1.99 -11.48 -6.89
CA PHE A 149 -3.16 -11.45 -6.01
C PHE A 149 -4.13 -12.59 -6.31
N ARG A 150 -4.81 -13.10 -5.26
CA ARG A 150 -5.90 -14.08 -5.37
C ARG A 150 -7.12 -13.60 -4.61
N LEU A 151 -8.28 -13.74 -5.25
CA LEU A 151 -9.59 -13.64 -4.62
C LEU A 151 -9.97 -14.93 -3.92
N GLY A 152 -10.93 -14.86 -3.00
CA GLY A 152 -11.55 -16.01 -2.35
C GLY A 152 -11.64 -15.90 -0.84
N ARG A 153 -11.30 -14.74 -0.26
CA ARG A 153 -11.54 -14.48 1.15
C ARG A 153 -13.03 -14.31 1.41
N THR A 154 -13.45 -14.68 2.59
CA THR A 154 -14.83 -14.62 3.06
C THR A 154 -15.02 -13.50 4.06
N ASP A 155 -16.27 -13.08 4.26
CA ASP A 155 -16.62 -12.09 5.27
C ASP A 155 -17.15 -12.79 6.53
N CYS A 156 -16.68 -12.38 7.71
CA CYS A 156 -17.30 -12.78 8.96
C CYS A 156 -18.60 -11.99 9.21
N GLU A 157 -19.45 -12.51 10.10
CA GLU A 157 -20.74 -11.91 10.42
C GLU A 157 -20.63 -10.73 11.38
N ASP A 158 -19.83 -10.85 12.45
CA ASP A 158 -19.90 -9.92 13.59
C ASP A 158 -18.57 -9.72 14.36
N GLY A 159 -17.45 -10.22 13.84
CA GLY A 159 -16.13 -10.06 14.48
C GLY A 159 -15.85 -11.00 15.65
N SER A 160 -16.75 -11.95 15.96
CA SER A 160 -16.57 -12.96 17.02
C SER A 160 -15.31 -13.83 16.88
N THR A 161 -14.70 -13.86 15.69
CA THR A 161 -13.44 -14.57 15.39
C THR A 161 -12.20 -13.67 15.40
N SER A 162 -12.32 -12.44 15.91
CA SER A 162 -11.18 -11.52 16.11
C SER A 162 -10.11 -12.18 16.97
N PRO A 163 -8.82 -12.13 16.57
CA PRO A 163 -7.74 -12.63 17.42
C PRO A 163 -7.61 -11.76 18.68
N PRO A 164 -6.75 -12.13 19.64
CA PRO A 164 -6.37 -11.23 20.72
C PRO A 164 -5.71 -9.94 20.18
N ASP A 165 -5.92 -8.83 20.88
CA ASP A 165 -5.18 -7.58 20.64
C ASP A 165 -3.67 -7.77 20.89
N GLY A 166 -2.85 -6.81 20.42
CA GLY A 166 -1.41 -6.78 20.66
C GLY A 166 -0.59 -7.64 19.72
N ARG A 167 -1.19 -8.20 18.65
CA ARG A 167 -0.45 -8.96 17.64
C ARG A 167 0.28 -8.09 16.60
N LEU A 168 -0.14 -6.84 16.45
CA LEU A 168 0.48 -5.88 15.54
C LEU A 168 1.79 -5.32 16.13
N PRO A 169 2.77 -4.93 15.29
CA PRO A 169 4.06 -4.44 15.78
C PRO A 169 3.92 -3.10 16.50
N GLY A 170 4.77 -2.90 17.50
CA GLY A 170 4.95 -1.64 18.20
C GLY A 170 6.18 -0.95 17.64
N ALA A 171 6.10 0.37 17.45
CA ALA A 171 7.19 1.16 16.90
C ALA A 171 8.39 1.28 17.86
N ASP A 172 8.16 1.18 19.17
CA ASP A 172 9.19 1.26 20.19
C ASP A 172 8.91 0.30 21.37
N CYS A 173 9.95 -0.39 21.83
CA CYS A 173 9.93 -1.28 22.99
C CYS A 173 10.91 -0.83 24.10
N GLY A 174 11.28 0.46 24.09
CA GLY A 174 12.07 1.13 25.12
C GLY A 174 13.58 0.90 25.03
N SER A 175 14.05 0.09 24.08
CA SER A 175 15.47 0.01 23.72
C SER A 175 15.65 -0.59 22.32
N SER A 176 16.75 -0.26 21.65
CA SER A 176 17.06 -0.81 20.32
C SER A 176 17.02 -2.34 20.32
N ALA A 177 17.61 -3.00 21.33
CA ALA A 177 17.64 -4.47 21.39
C ALA A 177 16.24 -5.08 21.54
N LYS A 178 15.39 -4.49 22.38
CA LYS A 178 14.00 -4.96 22.56
C LYS A 178 13.17 -4.71 21.31
N THR A 179 13.32 -3.54 20.68
CA THR A 179 12.61 -3.19 19.44
C THR A 179 13.04 -4.12 18.30
N THR A 180 14.35 -4.41 18.15
CA THR A 180 14.84 -5.40 17.17
C THR A 180 14.23 -6.78 17.39
N GLN A 181 14.21 -7.26 18.64
CA GLN A 181 13.61 -8.56 18.95
C GLN A 181 12.11 -8.56 18.69
N HIS A 182 11.39 -7.50 19.08
CA HIS A 182 9.95 -7.38 18.86
C HIS A 182 9.58 -7.43 17.38
N VAL A 183 10.33 -6.71 16.52
CA VAL A 183 10.15 -6.76 15.07
C VAL A 183 10.32 -8.20 14.56
N ARG A 184 11.36 -8.92 14.99
CA ARG A 184 11.53 -10.34 14.61
C ARG A 184 10.39 -11.21 15.14
N ASP A 185 10.01 -11.08 16.41
CA ASP A 185 8.97 -11.92 17.05
C ASP A 185 7.62 -11.81 16.33
N VAL A 186 7.20 -10.59 15.99
CA VAL A 186 5.95 -10.33 15.27
C VAL A 186 5.94 -11.03 13.92
N PHE A 187 7.00 -10.85 13.13
CA PHE A 187 7.05 -11.37 11.76
C PHE A 187 7.40 -12.86 11.70
N TYR A 188 8.20 -13.37 12.63
CA TYR A 188 8.51 -14.80 12.74
C TYR A 188 7.28 -15.61 13.15
N ARG A 189 6.40 -15.06 14.00
CA ARG A 189 5.06 -15.63 14.29
C ARG A 189 4.24 -15.83 13.02
N MET A 190 4.40 -14.93 12.05
CA MET A 190 3.72 -14.99 10.75
C MET A 190 4.46 -15.88 9.73
N GLY A 191 5.70 -16.27 10.02
CA GLY A 191 6.50 -17.13 9.14
C GLY A 191 7.36 -16.39 8.12
N PHE A 192 7.69 -15.12 8.38
CA PHE A 192 8.65 -14.36 7.58
C PHE A 192 10.09 -14.56 8.05
N ASN A 193 11.04 -14.34 7.15
CA ASN A 193 12.47 -14.22 7.45
C ASN A 193 12.92 -12.75 7.43
N ASP A 194 14.17 -12.48 7.82
CA ASP A 194 14.71 -11.12 7.91
C ASP A 194 14.65 -10.34 6.58
N ARG A 195 14.83 -11.00 5.43
CA ARG A 195 14.77 -10.35 4.12
C ARG A 195 13.36 -9.92 3.75
N GLU A 196 12.37 -10.75 4.07
CA GLU A 196 10.95 -10.44 3.88
C GLU A 196 10.49 -9.34 4.86
N ILE A 197 11.00 -9.33 6.10
CA ILE A 197 10.74 -8.28 7.09
C ILE A 197 11.21 -6.93 6.54
N VAL A 198 12.50 -6.83 6.17
CA VAL A 198 13.07 -5.58 5.67
C VAL A 198 12.37 -5.13 4.39
N ALA A 199 12.00 -6.06 3.50
CA ALA A 199 11.23 -5.72 2.31
C ALA A 199 9.89 -5.07 2.70
N LEU A 200 9.11 -5.71 3.57
CA LEU A 200 7.79 -5.21 3.99
C LEU A 200 7.86 -3.83 4.67
N LEU A 201 8.90 -3.55 5.46
CA LEU A 201 9.10 -2.21 6.03
C LEU A 201 9.35 -1.13 4.98
N GLY A 202 9.77 -1.49 3.76
CA GLY A 202 9.88 -0.56 2.63
C GLY A 202 8.55 0.10 2.24
N ALA A 203 7.39 -0.45 2.66
CA ALA A 203 6.09 0.21 2.51
C ALA A 203 6.00 1.54 3.28
N HIS A 204 6.87 1.80 4.26
CA HIS A 204 6.98 3.11 4.91
C HIS A 204 7.43 4.22 3.94
N ALA A 205 7.85 3.91 2.72
CA ALA A 205 7.96 4.90 1.65
C ALA A 205 6.64 5.64 1.36
N LEU A 206 5.49 5.08 1.77
CA LEU A 206 4.16 5.60 1.51
C LEU A 206 3.52 6.23 2.76
N GLY A 207 3.01 7.44 2.60
CA GLY A 207 2.25 8.17 3.61
C GLY A 207 3.09 8.70 4.77
N ARG A 208 2.46 8.77 5.94
CA ARG A 208 3.02 9.38 7.14
C ARG A 208 2.36 8.90 8.43
N CYS A 209 3.02 9.20 9.54
CA CYS A 209 2.43 9.12 10.87
C CYS A 209 1.61 10.36 11.21
N HIS A 210 0.53 10.15 11.95
CA HIS A 210 -0.31 11.19 12.53
C HIS A 210 -0.39 11.02 14.05
N THR A 211 -0.36 12.12 14.80
CA THR A 211 -0.31 12.12 16.27
C THR A 211 -1.59 11.60 16.89
N ASP A 212 -2.74 11.86 16.27
CA ASP A 212 -4.06 11.38 16.68
C ASP A 212 -4.28 9.88 16.41
N ALA A 213 -3.53 9.28 15.48
CA ALA A 213 -3.58 7.85 15.18
C ALA A 213 -2.53 7.04 15.94
N SER A 214 -1.31 7.55 16.08
CA SER A 214 -0.15 6.77 16.54
C SER A 214 0.73 7.45 17.59
N GLY A 215 0.52 8.74 17.85
CA GLY A 215 1.41 9.58 18.65
C GLY A 215 2.65 10.09 17.90
N TYR A 216 3.04 9.45 16.79
CA TYR A 216 4.15 9.89 15.94
C TYR A 216 3.71 10.90 14.89
N TRP A 217 4.64 11.65 14.31
CA TRP A 217 4.33 12.68 13.32
C TRP A 217 5.30 12.70 12.13
N GLY A 218 4.73 12.78 10.93
CA GLY A 218 5.46 13.14 9.72
C GLY A 218 5.75 11.95 8.80
N PRO A 219 6.27 12.24 7.60
CA PRO A 219 6.53 11.25 6.58
C PRO A 219 7.95 10.69 6.65
N TRP A 220 8.14 9.50 6.08
CA TRP A 220 9.47 8.91 5.93
C TRP A 220 10.20 9.39 4.68
N THR A 221 9.47 9.82 3.66
CA THR A 221 9.97 10.28 2.36
C THR A 221 9.32 11.61 1.98
N PHE A 222 9.90 12.35 1.03
CA PHE A 222 9.26 13.56 0.51
C PHE A 222 8.12 13.25 -0.47
N ALA A 223 8.19 12.09 -1.14
CA ALA A 223 7.20 11.64 -2.10
C ALA A 223 6.22 10.64 -1.45
N GLU A 224 5.35 11.13 -0.57
CA GLU A 224 4.45 10.31 0.27
C GLU A 224 3.47 9.40 -0.52
N ASN A 225 3.24 9.68 -1.80
CA ASN A 225 2.40 8.88 -2.69
C ASN A 225 3.20 8.03 -3.70
N THR A 226 4.51 7.93 -3.55
CA THR A 226 5.39 7.23 -4.50
C THR A 226 6.11 6.08 -3.81
N MET A 227 5.88 4.87 -4.29
CA MET A 227 6.60 3.70 -3.83
C MET A 227 7.96 3.67 -4.53
N SER A 228 9.03 3.76 -3.75
CA SER A 228 10.41 3.73 -4.25
C SER A 228 11.35 3.19 -3.18
N ASN A 229 12.61 2.93 -3.56
CA ASN A 229 13.65 2.58 -2.60
C ASN A 229 14.19 3.80 -1.79
N GLU A 230 13.60 4.99 -1.96
CA GLU A 230 14.02 6.21 -1.27
C GLU A 230 13.99 6.05 0.26
N TYR A 231 13.01 5.30 0.81
CA TYR A 231 12.97 4.96 2.24
C TYR A 231 14.31 4.35 2.73
N PHE A 232 14.85 3.36 2.01
CA PHE A 232 16.11 2.72 2.38
C PHE A 232 17.31 3.63 2.14
N ARG A 233 17.29 4.43 1.06
CA ARG A 233 18.34 5.41 0.77
C ARG A 233 18.44 6.45 1.89
N LEU A 234 17.32 7.10 2.25
CA LEU A 234 17.26 8.08 3.33
C LEU A 234 17.67 7.47 4.66
N LEU A 235 17.24 6.24 4.95
CA LEU A 235 17.60 5.56 6.19
C LEU A 235 19.13 5.39 6.35
N VAL A 236 19.88 5.18 5.25
CA VAL A 236 21.35 5.03 5.30
C VAL A 236 22.15 6.30 5.03
N GLU A 237 21.61 7.23 4.23
CA GLU A 237 22.30 8.45 3.77
C GLU A 237 22.10 9.63 4.74
N GLU A 238 20.94 9.72 5.41
CA GLU A 238 20.65 10.82 6.32
C GLU A 238 21.25 10.64 7.72
N ARG A 239 21.38 11.78 8.41
CA ARG A 239 21.73 11.80 9.84
C ARG A 239 20.48 12.00 10.67
N TRP A 240 20.12 10.96 11.39
CA TRP A 240 18.94 10.94 12.26
C TRP A 240 19.29 11.36 13.69
N SER A 241 18.53 12.31 14.23
CA SER A 241 18.59 12.72 15.64
C SER A 241 17.25 12.53 16.32
N LEU A 242 17.25 12.32 17.63
CA LEU A 242 15.99 12.28 18.39
C LEU A 242 15.25 13.61 18.25
N LYS A 243 13.95 13.52 17.99
CA LYS A 243 13.04 14.63 17.90
C LYS A 243 12.85 15.25 19.27
N ASN A 244 13.16 16.55 19.37
CA ASN A 244 13.04 17.28 20.63
C ASN A 244 11.96 18.37 20.59
N THR A 245 11.55 18.79 19.39
CA THR A 245 10.54 19.85 19.22
C THR A 245 9.59 19.54 18.07
N HIS A 246 8.36 20.06 18.16
CA HIS A 246 7.38 20.03 17.08
C HIS A 246 6.63 21.35 17.06
N GLU A 247 6.61 22.02 15.90
CA GLU A 247 5.97 23.33 15.73
C GLU A 247 6.39 24.38 16.77
N GLY A 248 7.69 24.39 17.11
CA GLY A 248 8.28 25.34 18.06
C GLY A 248 7.98 25.04 19.54
N LYS A 249 7.33 23.92 19.86
CA LYS A 249 7.09 23.45 21.23
C LYS A 249 7.96 22.24 21.55
N PRO A 250 8.27 21.96 22.83
CA PRO A 250 8.88 20.70 23.23
C PRO A 250 8.04 19.51 22.73
N TRP A 251 8.70 18.50 22.19
CA TRP A 251 8.06 17.27 21.77
C TRP A 251 7.56 16.49 23.00
N ASP A 252 6.28 16.16 23.01
CA ASP A 252 5.59 15.40 24.06
C ASP A 252 5.11 14.01 23.60
N GLY A 253 5.42 13.65 22.35
CA GLY A 253 5.16 12.33 21.79
C GLY A 253 6.22 11.29 22.14
N PRO A 254 6.07 10.05 21.62
CA PRO A 254 7.04 8.97 21.80
C PRO A 254 8.38 9.28 21.15
N ASP A 255 9.43 8.55 21.52
CA ASP A 255 10.75 8.66 20.90
C ASP A 255 10.64 8.51 19.38
N GLN A 256 10.99 9.58 18.66
CA GLN A 256 10.96 9.66 17.21
C GLN A 256 12.29 10.22 16.74
N TYR A 257 12.73 9.85 15.55
CA TYR A 257 13.92 10.43 14.92
C TYR A 257 13.49 11.39 13.81
N GLU A 258 14.27 12.44 13.61
CA GLU A 258 14.10 13.41 12.54
C GLU A 258 15.41 13.66 11.81
N ASP A 259 15.31 14.03 10.54
CA ASP A 259 16.43 14.43 9.70
C ASP A 259 16.93 15.84 10.09
N SER A 260 17.99 16.30 9.42
CA SER A 260 18.56 17.61 9.72
C SER A 260 17.63 18.81 9.47
N THR A 261 16.60 18.63 8.63
CA THR A 261 15.59 19.66 8.35
C THR A 261 14.37 19.59 9.27
N GLY A 262 14.18 18.46 9.96
CA GLY A 262 12.99 18.17 10.77
C GLY A 262 11.73 17.89 9.93
N GLN A 263 11.88 17.67 8.62
CA GLN A 263 10.76 17.42 7.70
C GLN A 263 10.46 15.92 7.54
N LEU A 264 11.48 15.07 7.68
CA LEU A 264 11.35 13.62 7.61
C LEU A 264 11.48 12.99 8.99
N MET A 265 10.93 11.79 9.13
CA MET A 265 11.00 11.02 10.36
C MET A 265 11.37 9.57 10.15
N MET A 266 11.87 8.96 11.22
CA MET A 266 12.00 7.51 11.36
C MET A 266 11.48 7.09 12.74
N LEU A 267 10.76 5.96 12.79
CA LEU A 267 10.38 5.32 14.04
C LEU A 267 11.60 4.61 14.66
N PRO A 268 11.57 4.32 15.97
CA PRO A 268 12.59 3.45 16.56
C PRO A 268 12.68 2.08 15.87
N SER A 269 11.57 1.53 15.37
CA SER A 269 11.50 0.31 14.57
C SER A 269 12.12 0.42 13.17
N ASP A 270 12.15 1.60 12.57
CA ASP A 270 12.90 1.83 11.32
C ASP A 270 14.40 1.89 11.62
N MET A 271 14.75 2.62 12.68
CA MET A 271 16.15 2.80 13.08
C MET A 271 16.84 1.49 13.46
N VAL A 272 16.10 0.45 13.91
CA VAL A 272 16.73 -0.85 14.18
C VAL A 272 17.23 -1.53 12.91
N LEU A 273 16.69 -1.21 11.72
CA LEU A 273 17.11 -1.82 10.47
C LEU A 273 18.56 -1.49 10.09
N ILE A 274 19.09 -0.35 10.54
CA ILE A 274 20.50 0.05 10.33
C ILE A 274 21.40 -0.17 11.54
N LYS A 275 20.81 -0.48 12.71
CA LYS A 275 21.53 -0.80 13.96
C LYS A 275 21.80 -2.30 14.11
N ASP A 276 20.89 -3.15 13.64
CA ASP A 276 21.10 -4.60 13.57
C ASP A 276 21.93 -4.95 12.32
N PRO A 277 23.05 -5.70 12.46
CA PRO A 277 23.94 -5.98 11.35
C PRO A 277 23.34 -6.89 10.27
N GLU A 278 22.37 -7.75 10.59
CA GLU A 278 21.75 -8.63 9.60
C GLU A 278 20.69 -7.88 8.79
N PHE A 279 19.86 -7.06 9.45
CA PHE A 279 18.95 -6.16 8.74
C PHE A 279 19.72 -5.15 7.87
N ARG A 280 20.80 -4.57 8.39
CA ARG A 280 21.57 -3.55 7.66
C ARG A 280 22.10 -4.04 6.33
N LYS A 281 22.57 -5.29 6.25
CA LYS A 281 23.03 -5.88 4.98
C LYS A 281 21.93 -5.86 3.92
N ILE A 282 20.68 -6.12 4.32
CA ILE A 282 19.53 -6.14 3.41
C ILE A 282 19.11 -4.72 3.03
N VAL A 283 19.07 -3.80 4.00
CA VAL A 283 18.83 -2.36 3.75
C VAL A 283 19.80 -1.81 2.72
N GLU A 284 21.10 -2.12 2.85
CA GLU A 284 22.13 -1.65 1.92
C GLU A 284 22.01 -2.24 0.52
N ILE A 285 21.36 -3.40 0.35
CA ILE A 285 21.01 -3.95 -0.97
C ILE A 285 19.87 -3.12 -1.56
N TYR A 286 18.75 -2.99 -0.84
CA TYR A 286 17.57 -2.29 -1.34
C TYR A 286 17.82 -0.80 -1.61
N ALA A 287 18.66 -0.13 -0.81
CA ALA A 287 19.07 1.25 -1.05
C ALA A 287 19.86 1.44 -2.37
N LYS A 288 20.52 0.39 -2.88
CA LYS A 288 21.32 0.42 -4.11
C LYS A 288 20.58 -0.15 -5.33
N ASP A 289 19.58 -1.00 -5.10
CA ASP A 289 18.90 -1.78 -6.12
C ASP A 289 17.39 -1.80 -5.85
N GLU A 290 16.67 -0.92 -6.56
CA GLU A 290 15.21 -0.81 -6.46
C GLU A 290 14.50 -2.02 -7.06
N ASP A 291 15.04 -2.61 -8.13
CA ASP A 291 14.46 -3.78 -8.78
C ASP A 291 14.48 -4.99 -7.82
N GLU A 292 15.59 -5.20 -7.11
CA GLU A 292 15.68 -6.28 -6.12
C GLU A 292 14.77 -6.02 -4.91
N PHE A 293 14.63 -4.77 -4.47
CA PHE A 293 13.63 -4.40 -3.47
C PHE A 293 12.21 -4.73 -3.93
N PHE A 294 11.84 -4.28 -5.12
CA PHE A 294 10.50 -4.44 -5.67
C PHE A 294 10.12 -5.91 -5.88
N LYS A 295 11.07 -6.73 -6.35
CA LYS A 295 10.89 -8.17 -6.48
C LYS A 295 10.60 -8.84 -5.14
N ASP A 296 11.38 -8.55 -4.10
CA ASP A 296 11.21 -9.16 -2.79
C ASP A 296 9.98 -8.61 -2.06
N PHE A 297 9.69 -7.32 -2.20
CA PHE A 297 8.49 -6.69 -1.68
C PHE A 297 7.23 -7.32 -2.28
N ALA A 298 7.18 -7.49 -3.60
CA ALA A 298 6.03 -8.09 -4.26
C ALA A 298 5.75 -9.51 -3.76
N SER A 299 6.80 -10.32 -3.61
CA SER A 299 6.68 -11.67 -3.06
C SER A 299 6.24 -11.66 -1.60
N ALA A 300 6.86 -10.83 -0.76
CA ALA A 300 6.57 -10.78 0.68
C ALA A 300 5.16 -10.21 0.96
N PHE A 301 4.74 -9.17 0.24
CA PHE A 301 3.41 -8.57 0.36
C PHE A 301 2.33 -9.52 -0.17
N SER A 302 2.56 -10.19 -1.30
CA SER A 302 1.64 -11.24 -1.77
C SER A 302 1.48 -12.36 -0.72
N LYS A 303 2.60 -12.89 -0.19
CA LYS A 303 2.59 -13.90 0.89
C LYS A 303 1.81 -13.42 2.11
N LEU A 304 2.04 -12.20 2.57
CA LEU A 304 1.33 -11.59 3.69
C LEU A 304 -0.18 -11.66 3.52
N LEU A 305 -0.69 -11.20 2.37
CA LEU A 305 -2.12 -11.12 2.14
C LEU A 305 -2.79 -12.50 2.17
N GLU A 306 -2.03 -13.58 1.92
CA GLU A 306 -2.56 -14.95 1.87
C GLU A 306 -2.40 -15.74 3.17
N LEU A 307 -1.74 -15.18 4.18
CA LEU A 307 -1.57 -15.86 5.46
C LEU A 307 -2.93 -16.18 6.10
N GLY A 308 -3.15 -17.47 6.39
CA GLY A 308 -4.40 -17.97 6.95
C GLY A 308 -5.54 -18.17 5.94
N VAL A 309 -5.31 -17.91 4.64
CA VAL A 309 -6.34 -18.07 3.60
C VAL A 309 -6.17 -19.41 2.87
N SER A 310 -7.24 -20.20 2.84
CA SER A 310 -7.22 -21.50 2.16
C SER A 310 -7.66 -21.37 0.69
N PHE A 311 -6.68 -21.28 -0.21
CA PHE A 311 -6.94 -21.31 -1.65
C PHE A 311 -6.76 -22.71 -2.25
N PRO A 312 -7.71 -23.22 -3.06
CA PRO A 312 -7.47 -24.43 -3.83
C PRO A 312 -6.32 -24.19 -4.84
N ALA A 313 -5.54 -25.24 -5.14
CA ALA A 313 -4.39 -25.13 -6.05
C ALA A 313 -4.76 -24.62 -7.46
N SER A 314 -6.01 -24.81 -7.88
CA SER A 314 -6.56 -24.33 -9.14
C SER A 314 -7.00 -22.86 -9.13
N LYS A 315 -6.92 -22.16 -7.98
CA LYS A 315 -7.36 -20.77 -7.88
C LYS A 315 -6.43 -19.87 -8.71
N PRO A 316 -6.96 -19.07 -9.65
CA PRO A 316 -6.13 -18.26 -10.53
C PRO A 316 -5.42 -17.15 -9.77
N TRP A 317 -4.20 -16.86 -10.21
CA TRP A 317 -3.47 -15.66 -9.85
C TRP A 317 -3.82 -14.54 -10.80
N TYR A 318 -4.04 -13.36 -10.24
CA TYR A 318 -4.21 -12.12 -10.97
C TYR A 318 -2.94 -11.29 -10.84
N LYS A 319 -2.53 -10.71 -11.95
CA LYS A 319 -1.49 -9.69 -12.03
C LYS A 319 -2.08 -8.56 -12.85
N PHE A 320 -1.92 -7.35 -12.36
CA PHE A 320 -2.37 -6.15 -13.02
C PHE A 320 -1.09 -5.40 -13.39
N TRP A 321 -1.02 -4.88 -14.62
CA TRP A 321 0.18 -4.37 -15.33
C TRP A 321 1.12 -5.42 -15.93
#